data_AF-A0A837PCE2-F1
#
_entry.id   AF-A0A837PCE2-F1
#
_cell.length_a   1.000
_cell.length_b   1.000
_cell.length_c   1.000
_cell.angle_alpha   90.00
_cell.angle_beta   90.00
_cell.angle_gamma   90.00
#
_symmetry.space_group_name_H-M   'P 1'
#
loop_
_entity.id
_entity.type
_entity.pdbx_description
1 polymer ?
#
loop_
_entity_poly.entity_id
_entity_poly.type
_entity_poly.pdbx_seq_one_letter_code
_entity_poly.pdbx_strand_id
1 'polypeptide(L)'
;MFSYDQVQQLNRLEIEIYKYIVGHPAEVSTMTIRQLADHSHVSATTILRFLKHMGYDGYAEFKFTLKEQLRQDATQPLAQTVVPMRTFFDRMNLPDITAKLHRVAELVHQARMVVLIGSGTSAGLAAYGSHLFANFGLYSLMISDTSQPHPVQQQDLSDTVFFALSVSGESEDIIEQSVYYRQSGAKVVAITASSHSTLAGIADVVLTYDTPEVQAISGGSTLSQLPVVYYLEQLAMIIQPLT
;
A
#
# COMPACT_ATOMS: atom_id res chain seq x y z
N MET A 1 -11.79 -8.25 -9.41
CA MET A 1 -12.74 -7.48 -10.24
C MET A 1 -12.05 -6.64 -11.32
N PHE A 2 -11.02 -5.85 -11.01
CA PHE A 2 -10.19 -5.13 -11.99
C PHE A 2 -8.71 -5.42 -11.73
N SER A 3 -7.87 -5.54 -12.75
CA SER A 3 -6.42 -5.77 -12.55
C SER A 3 -5.67 -4.47 -12.27
N TYR A 4 -4.51 -4.56 -11.62
CA TYR A 4 -3.65 -3.40 -11.36
C TYR A 4 -3.27 -2.65 -12.64
N ASP A 5 -2.87 -3.38 -13.69
CA ASP A 5 -2.51 -2.80 -14.99
C ASP A 5 -3.69 -2.03 -15.63
N GLN A 6 -4.92 -2.53 -15.47
CA GLN A 6 -6.12 -1.83 -15.93
C GLN A 6 -6.38 -0.55 -15.12
N VAL A 7 -6.15 -0.59 -13.81
CA VAL A 7 -6.37 0.56 -12.91
C VAL A 7 -5.36 1.69 -13.19
N GLN A 8 -4.12 1.37 -13.52
CA GLN A 8 -3.10 2.38 -13.86
C GLN A 8 -3.41 3.14 -15.17
N GLN A 9 -4.23 2.58 -16.05
CA GLN A 9 -4.58 3.18 -17.34
C GLN A 9 -5.89 3.99 -17.32
N LEU A 10 -6.52 4.12 -16.16
CA LEU A 10 -7.78 4.84 -16.03
C LEU A 10 -7.59 6.35 -16.16
N ASN A 11 -8.46 7.00 -16.92
CA ASN A 11 -8.55 8.45 -16.90
C ASN A 11 -9.26 8.97 -15.65
N ARG A 12 -9.25 10.29 -15.42
CA ARG A 12 -9.86 10.92 -14.25
C ARG A 12 -11.32 10.52 -13.99
N LEU A 13 -12.16 10.44 -15.01
CA LEU A 13 -13.58 10.07 -14.83
C LEU A 13 -13.73 8.58 -14.53
N GLU A 14 -12.89 7.74 -15.13
CA GLU A 14 -12.87 6.30 -14.86
C GLU A 14 -12.36 5.99 -13.45
N ILE A 15 -11.39 6.77 -12.94
CA ILE A 15 -10.93 6.69 -11.55
C ILE A 15 -12.08 6.95 -10.57
N GLU A 16 -12.94 7.93 -10.83
CA GLU A 16 -14.08 8.23 -9.94
C GLU A 16 -15.12 7.09 -9.95
N ILE A 17 -15.38 6.48 -11.12
CA ILE A 17 -16.24 5.30 -11.24
C ILE A 17 -15.62 4.12 -10.47
N TYR A 18 -14.34 3.84 -10.69
CA TYR A 18 -13.59 2.79 -10.03
C TYR A 18 -13.63 2.95 -8.50
N LYS A 19 -13.29 4.13 -7.98
CA LYS A 19 -13.30 4.44 -6.54
C LYS A 19 -14.67 4.17 -5.93
N TYR A 20 -15.74 4.61 -6.59
CA TYR A 20 -17.09 4.41 -6.06
C TYR A 20 -17.47 2.93 -6.03
N ILE A 21 -17.22 2.20 -7.12
CA ILE A 21 -17.53 0.76 -7.21
C ILE A 21 -16.75 -0.04 -6.15
N VAL A 22 -15.45 0.23 -5.98
CA VAL A 22 -14.60 -0.47 -5.01
C VAL A 22 -14.95 -0.09 -3.57
N GLY A 23 -15.39 1.14 -3.32
CA GLY A 23 -15.84 1.58 -2.01
C GLY A 23 -17.22 1.06 -1.59
N HIS A 24 -18.11 0.78 -2.56
CA HIS A 24 -19.52 0.43 -2.31
C HIS A 24 -20.04 -0.79 -3.11
N PRO A 25 -19.31 -1.92 -3.20
CA PRO A 25 -19.65 -2.99 -4.14
C PRO A 25 -20.97 -3.69 -3.83
N ALA A 26 -21.31 -3.85 -2.55
CA ALA A 26 -22.61 -4.40 -2.15
C ALA A 26 -23.78 -3.52 -2.64
N GLU A 27 -23.65 -2.20 -2.52
CA GLU A 27 -24.64 -1.23 -2.98
C GLU A 27 -24.74 -1.25 -4.52
N VAL A 28 -23.60 -1.14 -5.21
CA VAL A 28 -23.51 -1.19 -6.67
C VAL A 28 -24.12 -2.48 -7.24
N SER A 29 -23.96 -3.61 -6.54
CA SER A 29 -24.56 -4.89 -6.94
C SER A 29 -26.09 -4.86 -7.03
N THR A 30 -26.74 -3.86 -6.42
CA THR A 30 -28.19 -3.68 -6.44
C THR A 30 -28.64 -2.52 -7.32
N MET A 31 -27.78 -1.53 -7.56
CA MET A 31 -28.07 -0.33 -8.34
C MET A 31 -28.42 -0.59 -9.82
N THR A 32 -29.10 0.39 -10.41
CA THR A 32 -29.18 0.58 -11.86
C THR A 32 -28.00 1.40 -12.36
N ILE A 33 -27.70 1.32 -13.65
CA ILE A 33 -26.62 2.12 -14.25
C ILE A 33 -26.82 3.64 -14.07
N ARG A 34 -28.08 4.10 -14.00
CA ARG A 34 -28.41 5.51 -13.76
C ARG A 34 -28.04 5.94 -12.35
N GLN A 35 -28.38 5.12 -11.35
CA GLN A 35 -28.00 5.39 -9.96
C GLN A 35 -26.48 5.41 -9.81
N LEU A 36 -25.77 4.43 -10.39
CA LEU A 36 -24.31 4.44 -10.36
C LEU A 36 -23.74 5.70 -11.05
N ALA A 37 -24.34 6.13 -12.17
CA ALA A 37 -23.97 7.37 -12.83
C ALA A 37 -24.15 8.60 -11.93
N ASP A 38 -25.28 8.69 -11.23
CA ASP A 38 -25.58 9.79 -10.33
C ASP A 38 -24.60 9.85 -9.16
N HIS A 39 -24.30 8.70 -8.55
CA HIS A 39 -23.37 8.59 -7.42
C HIS A 39 -21.90 8.79 -7.80
N SER A 40 -21.51 8.38 -9.01
CA SER A 40 -20.16 8.62 -9.53
C SER A 40 -20.03 9.95 -10.27
N HIS A 41 -21.07 10.79 -10.29
CA HIS A 41 -21.11 12.09 -10.97
C HIS A 41 -20.71 12.04 -12.46
N VAL A 42 -21.16 11.00 -13.17
CA VAL A 42 -20.87 10.76 -14.60
C VAL A 42 -22.13 10.36 -15.36
N SER A 43 -22.04 10.30 -16.70
CA SER A 43 -23.14 9.76 -17.52
C SER A 43 -23.17 8.23 -17.53
N ALA A 44 -24.34 7.63 -17.73
CA ALA A 44 -24.47 6.19 -17.93
C ALA A 44 -23.63 5.68 -19.13
N THR A 45 -23.47 6.50 -20.17
CA THR A 45 -22.60 6.19 -21.32
C THR A 45 -21.12 6.18 -20.95
N THR A 46 -20.70 7.01 -19.98
CA THR A 46 -19.34 6.96 -19.42
C THR A 46 -19.11 5.66 -18.67
N ILE A 47 -20.08 5.21 -17.86
CA ILE A 47 -20.01 3.92 -17.17
C ILE A 47 -19.93 2.75 -18.14
N LEU A 48 -20.74 2.73 -19.21
CA LEU A 48 -20.66 1.67 -20.22
C LEU A 48 -19.29 1.63 -20.91
N ARG A 49 -18.69 2.79 -21.20
CA ARG A 49 -17.35 2.86 -21.78
C ARG A 49 -16.29 2.35 -20.81
N PHE A 50 -16.36 2.76 -19.55
CA PHE A 50 -15.49 2.24 -18.48
C PHE A 50 -15.60 0.71 -18.38
N LEU A 51 -16.81 0.17 -18.30
CA LEU A 51 -17.01 -1.28 -18.19
C LEU A 51 -16.47 -2.04 -19.40
N LYS A 52 -16.65 -1.51 -20.62
CA LYS A 52 -16.02 -2.08 -21.83
C LYS A 52 -14.50 -2.02 -21.79
N HIS A 53 -13.93 -0.90 -21.34
CA HIS A 53 -12.49 -0.77 -21.14
C HIS A 53 -11.98 -1.81 -20.12
N MET A 54 -12.75 -2.09 -19.08
CA MET A 54 -12.43 -3.12 -18.08
C MET A 54 -12.73 -4.56 -18.53
N GLY A 55 -13.20 -4.76 -19.77
CA GLY A 55 -13.43 -6.09 -20.36
C GLY A 55 -14.83 -6.68 -20.13
N TYR A 56 -15.81 -5.87 -19.74
CA TYR A 56 -17.21 -6.28 -19.61
C TYR A 56 -18.03 -5.83 -20.83
N ASP A 57 -18.90 -6.71 -21.33
CA ASP A 57 -19.81 -6.47 -22.44
C ASP A 57 -20.92 -5.47 -22.11
N GLY A 58 -21.22 -5.30 -20.82
CA GLY A 58 -22.13 -4.26 -20.35
C GLY A 58 -22.46 -4.31 -18.85
N TYR A 59 -23.35 -3.41 -18.43
CA TYR A 59 -23.69 -3.25 -17.01
C TYR A 59 -24.38 -4.46 -16.38
N ALA A 60 -25.20 -5.18 -17.14
CA ALA A 60 -25.89 -6.37 -16.63
C ALA A 60 -24.91 -7.52 -16.33
N GLU A 61 -23.96 -7.76 -17.23
CA GLU A 61 -22.89 -8.74 -17.03
C GLU A 61 -22.00 -8.35 -15.85
N PHE A 62 -21.55 -7.08 -15.81
CA PHE A 62 -20.79 -6.56 -14.68
C PHE A 62 -21.50 -6.79 -13.34
N LYS A 63 -22.79 -6.46 -13.26
CA LYS A 63 -23.60 -6.63 -12.04
C LYS A 63 -23.76 -8.10 -11.64
N PHE A 64 -23.86 -9.00 -12.62
CA PHE A 64 -23.89 -10.45 -12.37
C PHE A 64 -22.57 -10.94 -11.79
N THR A 65 -21.44 -10.60 -12.43
CA THR A 65 -20.10 -10.98 -11.99
C THR A 65 -19.80 -10.43 -10.59
N LEU A 66 -20.16 -9.17 -10.32
CA LEU A 66 -20.03 -8.55 -9.01
C LEU A 66 -20.84 -9.28 -7.93
N LYS A 67 -22.08 -9.68 -8.23
CA LYS A 67 -22.90 -10.45 -7.28
C LYS A 67 -22.32 -11.83 -7.00
N GLU A 68 -21.83 -12.52 -8.02
CA GLU A 68 -21.23 -13.84 -7.84
C GLU A 68 -19.93 -13.75 -7.03
N GLN A 69 -19.12 -12.70 -7.24
CA GLN A 69 -17.96 -12.41 -6.38
C GLN A 69 -18.37 -12.19 -4.92
N LEU A 70 -19.32 -11.28 -4.66
CA LEU A 70 -19.81 -11.04 -3.30
C LEU A 70 -20.40 -12.29 -2.61
N ARG A 71 -21.01 -13.20 -3.37
CA ARG A 71 -21.51 -14.48 -2.85
C ARG A 71 -20.40 -15.46 -2.55
N GLN A 72 -19.40 -15.58 -3.43
CA GLN A 72 -18.23 -16.40 -3.20
C GLN A 72 -17.46 -15.91 -1.97
N ASP A 73 -17.26 -14.59 -1.86
CA ASP A 73 -16.64 -13.93 -0.72
C ASP A 73 -17.37 -14.21 0.61
N ALA A 74 -18.71 -14.18 0.60
CA ALA A 74 -19.53 -14.50 1.76
C ALA A 74 -19.48 -16.00 2.16
N THR A 75 -18.98 -16.88 1.29
CA THR A 75 -18.91 -18.33 1.51
C THR A 75 -17.48 -18.89 1.55
N GLN A 76 -16.45 -18.05 1.42
CA GLN A 76 -15.05 -18.49 1.34
C GLN A 76 -14.43 -18.72 2.73
N PRO A 77 -13.79 -19.88 2.98
CA PRO A 77 -13.17 -20.21 4.26
C PRO A 77 -11.82 -19.49 4.47
N LEU A 78 -11.43 -19.30 5.74
CA LEU A 78 -10.11 -18.79 6.20
C LEU A 78 -8.90 -19.35 5.42
N ALA A 79 -9.02 -20.55 4.86
CA ALA A 79 -7.98 -21.23 4.08
C ALA A 79 -7.42 -20.40 2.91
N GLN A 80 -8.23 -19.55 2.26
CA GLN A 80 -7.77 -18.75 1.13
C GLN A 80 -6.91 -17.53 1.54
N THR A 81 -6.97 -17.09 2.80
CA THR A 81 -6.05 -16.08 3.36
C THR A 81 -4.76 -16.72 3.89
N VAL A 82 -4.84 -17.97 4.38
CA VAL A 82 -3.71 -18.70 4.97
C VAL A 82 -2.65 -19.07 3.93
N VAL A 83 -3.05 -19.51 2.73
CA VAL A 83 -2.10 -19.97 1.69
C VAL A 83 -1.18 -18.84 1.20
N PRO A 84 -1.66 -17.65 0.79
CA PRO A 84 -0.79 -16.54 0.43
C PRO A 84 0.17 -16.12 1.56
N MET A 85 -0.27 -16.19 2.82
CA MET A 85 0.57 -15.87 3.97
C MET A 85 1.68 -16.91 4.20
N ARG A 86 1.38 -18.19 4.00
CA ARG A 86 2.42 -19.24 4.06
C ARG A 86 3.49 -18.99 2.98
N THR A 87 3.07 -18.69 1.75
CA THR A 87 4.01 -18.37 0.66
C THR A 87 4.84 -17.12 0.97
N PHE A 88 4.23 -16.10 1.59
CA PHE A 88 4.96 -14.93 2.09
C PHE A 88 6.06 -15.33 3.08
N PHE A 89 5.73 -16.09 4.14
CA PHE A 89 6.70 -16.52 5.14
C PHE A 89 7.80 -17.42 4.57
N ASP A 90 7.46 -18.32 3.63
CA ASP A 90 8.46 -19.15 2.95
C ASP A 90 9.47 -18.29 2.17
N ARG A 91 9.03 -17.18 1.55
CA ARG A 91 9.90 -16.21 0.87
C ARG A 91 10.76 -15.38 1.83
N MET A 92 10.26 -15.08 3.03
CA MET A 92 11.03 -14.29 4.01
C MET A 92 12.29 -15.02 4.50
N ASN A 93 12.36 -16.35 4.33
CA ASN A 93 13.55 -17.15 4.61
C ASN A 93 14.61 -17.10 3.50
N LEU A 94 14.37 -16.40 2.39
CA LEU A 94 15.35 -16.30 1.30
C LEU A 94 16.51 -15.38 1.69
N PRO A 95 17.78 -15.74 1.35
CA PRO A 95 18.95 -14.95 1.73
C PRO A 95 18.92 -13.48 1.30
N ASP A 96 18.28 -13.18 0.17
CA ASP A 96 18.14 -11.80 -0.34
C ASP A 96 17.30 -10.91 0.59
N ILE A 97 16.20 -11.44 1.14
CA ILE A 97 15.35 -10.70 2.07
C ILE A 97 16.08 -10.48 3.39
N THR A 98 16.75 -11.50 3.90
CA THR A 98 17.58 -11.39 5.11
C THR A 98 18.70 -10.35 4.93
N ALA A 99 19.38 -10.35 3.78
CA ALA A 99 20.41 -9.36 3.47
C ALA A 99 19.84 -7.93 3.42
N LYS A 100 18.65 -7.72 2.83
CA LYS A 100 17.96 -6.43 2.84
C LYS A 100 17.60 -5.96 4.25
N LEU A 101 17.09 -6.86 5.11
CA LEU A 101 16.79 -6.56 6.51
C LEU A 101 18.04 -6.12 7.28
N HIS A 102 19.15 -6.84 7.14
CA HIS A 102 20.43 -6.43 7.74
C HIS A 102 20.92 -5.10 7.18
N ARG A 103 20.78 -4.88 5.87
CA ARG A 103 21.16 -3.61 5.26
C ARG A 103 20.36 -2.43 5.82
N VAL A 104 19.06 -2.59 6.02
CA VAL A 104 18.22 -1.57 6.67
C VAL A 104 18.64 -1.35 8.12
N ALA A 105 18.91 -2.42 8.88
CA ALA A 105 19.37 -2.32 10.26
C ALA A 105 20.71 -1.56 10.37
N GLU A 106 21.66 -1.78 9.45
CA GLU A 106 22.92 -1.01 9.38
C GLU A 106 22.66 0.49 9.17
N LEU A 107 21.75 0.84 8.23
CA LEU A 107 21.38 2.23 7.98
C LEU A 107 20.77 2.86 9.23
N VAL A 108 19.87 2.14 9.91
CA VAL A 108 19.23 2.63 11.14
C VAL A 108 20.24 2.80 12.28
N HIS A 109 21.22 1.90 12.42
CA HIS A 109 22.25 2.01 13.45
C HIS A 109 23.17 3.23 13.25
N GLN A 110 23.38 3.64 12.01
CA GLN A 110 24.18 4.83 11.66
C GLN A 110 23.36 6.13 11.74
N ALA A 111 22.03 6.03 11.78
CA ALA A 111 21.14 7.17 11.79
C ALA A 111 20.94 7.72 13.21
N ARG A 112 20.88 9.04 13.32
CA ARG A 112 20.47 9.74 14.53
C ARG A 112 18.95 9.77 14.68
N MET A 113 18.21 9.68 13.58
CA MET A 113 16.75 9.76 13.55
C MET A 113 16.13 8.76 12.58
N VAL A 114 15.00 8.19 12.97
CA VAL A 114 14.15 7.37 12.09
C VAL A 114 12.79 8.03 11.95
N VAL A 115 12.39 8.35 10.72
CA VAL A 115 11.08 8.94 10.42
C VAL A 115 10.24 7.94 9.66
N LEU A 116 8.98 7.76 10.04
CA LEU A 116 8.03 6.88 9.35
C LEU A 116 6.85 7.67 8.80
N ILE A 117 6.39 7.30 7.61
CA ILE A 117 5.21 7.88 6.98
C ILE A 117 4.34 6.79 6.35
N GLY A 118 3.03 7.01 6.33
CA GLY A 118 2.06 6.24 5.58
C GLY A 118 0.70 6.93 5.60
N SER A 119 -0.23 6.49 4.76
CA SER A 119 -1.60 7.00 4.71
C SER A 119 -2.62 5.88 5.03
N GLY A 120 -3.80 6.25 5.53
CA GLY A 120 -4.85 5.29 5.90
C GLY A 120 -4.36 4.22 6.89
N THR A 121 -4.56 2.94 6.58
CA THR A 121 -4.08 1.83 7.42
C THR A 121 -2.55 1.84 7.59
N SER A 122 -1.80 2.25 6.56
CA SER A 122 -0.35 2.36 6.62
C SER A 122 0.11 3.46 7.58
N ALA A 123 -0.70 4.48 7.84
CA ALA A 123 -0.42 5.48 8.88
C ALA A 123 -0.43 4.85 10.28
N GLY A 124 -1.40 3.97 10.56
CA GLY A 124 -1.45 3.21 11.81
C GLY A 124 -0.23 2.30 12.00
N LEU A 125 0.27 1.70 10.91
CA LEU A 125 1.48 0.87 10.94
C LEU A 125 2.76 1.70 11.07
N ALA A 126 2.80 2.90 10.49
CA ALA A 126 3.90 3.84 10.69
C ALA A 126 3.95 4.31 12.15
N ALA A 127 2.80 4.59 12.78
CA ALA A 127 2.72 4.86 14.21
C ALA A 127 3.22 3.68 15.04
N TYR A 128 2.76 2.47 14.74
CA TYR A 128 3.20 1.24 15.40
C TYR A 128 4.72 1.05 15.29
N GLY A 129 5.27 1.14 14.07
CA GLY A 129 6.71 1.03 13.83
C GLY A 129 7.52 2.09 14.55
N SER A 130 7.03 3.33 14.60
CA SER A 130 7.68 4.41 15.33
C SER A 130 7.77 4.12 16.82
N HIS A 131 6.65 3.69 17.43
CA HIS A 131 6.63 3.28 18.84
C HIS A 131 7.52 2.06 19.10
N LEU A 132 7.48 1.08 18.21
CA LEU A 132 8.29 -0.13 18.32
C LEU A 132 9.78 0.20 18.30
N PHE A 133 10.24 0.99 17.32
CA PHE A 133 11.63 1.44 17.21
C PHE A 133 12.06 2.30 18.40
N ALA A 134 11.18 3.17 18.91
CA ALA A 134 11.46 3.94 20.12
C ALA A 134 11.66 3.04 21.36
N ASN A 135 10.90 1.94 21.50
CA ASN A 135 11.09 0.99 22.59
C ASN A 135 12.48 0.30 22.56
N PHE A 136 13.13 0.25 21.39
CA PHE A 136 14.50 -0.26 21.23
C PHE A 136 15.58 0.82 21.29
N GLY A 137 15.23 2.03 21.77
CA GLY A 137 16.18 3.10 22.04
C GLY A 137 16.49 4.02 20.86
N LEU A 138 15.77 3.88 19.74
CA LEU A 138 15.93 4.76 18.58
C LEU A 138 15.13 6.05 18.77
N TYR A 139 15.67 7.17 18.30
CA TYR A 139 14.89 8.41 18.18
C TYR A 139 13.99 8.31 16.94
N SER A 140 12.76 7.83 17.14
CA SER A 140 11.81 7.59 16.06
C SER A 140 10.61 8.52 16.10
N LEU A 141 10.20 9.04 14.94
CA LEU A 141 9.06 9.93 14.76
C LEU A 141 8.16 9.44 13.61
N MET A 142 6.87 9.77 13.68
CA MET A 142 5.92 9.56 12.61
C MET A 142 5.46 10.90 12.03
N ILE A 143 5.36 11.00 10.70
CA ILE A 143 4.63 12.07 10.02
C ILE A 143 3.15 11.69 9.97
N SER A 144 2.30 12.45 10.66
CA SER A 144 0.86 12.21 10.77
C SER A 144 0.06 12.79 9.60
N ASP A 145 0.51 13.90 9.01
CA ASP A 145 -0.11 14.55 7.86
C ASP A 145 0.81 14.42 6.65
N THR A 146 0.41 13.59 5.68
CA THR A 146 1.21 13.34 4.47
C THR A 146 1.33 14.57 3.58
N SER A 147 0.38 15.50 3.69
CA SER A 147 0.32 16.75 2.94
C SER A 147 1.07 17.91 3.60
N GLN A 148 1.75 17.65 4.73
CA GLN A 148 2.53 18.67 5.44
C GLN A 148 3.55 19.35 4.49
N PRO A 149 3.59 20.69 4.44
CA PRO A 149 4.54 21.40 3.60
C PRO A 149 5.98 21.19 4.07
N HIS A 150 6.89 21.16 3.11
CA HIS A 150 8.32 21.10 3.39
C HIS A 150 8.85 22.44 3.95
N PRO A 151 9.88 22.40 4.81
CA PRO A 151 10.59 23.59 5.24
C PRO A 151 11.11 24.44 4.07
N VAL A 152 11.01 25.77 4.19
CA VAL A 152 11.50 26.73 3.18
C VAL A 152 13.02 26.65 3.01
N GLN A 153 13.74 26.35 4.09
CA GLN A 153 15.19 26.16 4.07
C GLN A 153 15.52 24.68 3.95
N GLN A 154 16.45 24.36 3.05
CA GLN A 154 16.97 23.02 2.90
C GLN A 154 17.58 22.52 4.21
N GLN A 155 17.19 21.32 4.63
CA GLN A 155 17.72 20.65 5.81
C GLN A 155 18.78 19.64 5.39
N ASP A 156 19.78 19.42 6.24
CA ASP A 156 20.66 18.26 6.14
C ASP A 156 20.02 17.12 6.94
N LEU A 157 19.57 16.09 6.23
CA LEU A 157 18.96 14.88 6.79
C LEU A 157 19.83 13.64 6.51
N SER A 158 21.13 13.83 6.27
CA SER A 158 22.07 12.73 5.98
C SER A 158 22.21 11.71 7.12
N ASP A 159 21.85 12.07 8.34
CA ASP A 159 21.80 11.21 9.53
C ASP A 159 20.39 10.65 9.81
N THR A 160 19.49 10.71 8.83
CA THR A 160 18.10 10.27 8.97
C THR A 160 17.79 9.08 8.06
N VAL A 161 17.05 8.10 8.58
CA VAL A 161 16.40 7.05 7.79
C VAL A 161 14.90 7.33 7.71
N PHE A 162 14.37 7.38 6.50
CA PHE A 162 12.97 7.66 6.19
C PHE A 162 12.27 6.40 5.68
N PHE A 163 11.32 5.87 6.45
CA PHE A 163 10.49 4.73 6.07
C PHE A 163 9.18 5.19 5.45
N ALA A 164 8.96 4.82 4.19
CA ALA A 164 7.72 5.06 3.47
C ALA A 164 6.90 3.75 3.37
N LEU A 165 5.76 3.72 4.06
CA LEU A 165 4.83 2.59 4.02
C LEU A 165 3.69 2.94 3.05
N SER A 166 3.65 2.27 1.90
CA SER A 166 2.60 2.45 0.91
C SER A 166 2.35 1.16 0.16
N VAL A 167 1.12 0.66 0.20
CA VAL A 167 0.75 -0.61 -0.42
C VAL A 167 0.96 -0.57 -1.94
N SER A 168 0.42 0.45 -2.63
CA SER A 168 0.60 0.60 -4.08
C SER A 168 1.97 1.16 -4.44
N GLY A 169 2.58 1.96 -3.56
CA GLY A 169 3.77 2.74 -3.88
C GLY A 169 3.52 3.89 -4.86
N GLU A 170 2.25 4.25 -5.10
CA GLU A 170 1.83 5.29 -6.06
C GLU A 170 1.10 6.47 -5.40
N SER A 171 1.14 6.57 -4.06
CA SER A 171 0.53 7.70 -3.36
C SER A 171 1.36 8.96 -3.55
N GLU A 172 0.81 9.97 -4.23
CA GLU A 172 1.50 11.22 -4.60
C GLU A 172 2.16 11.87 -3.38
N ASP A 173 1.42 12.16 -2.31
CA ASP A 173 1.97 12.72 -1.08
C ASP A 173 3.15 11.91 -0.50
N ILE A 174 3.06 10.57 -0.50
CA ILE A 174 4.13 9.71 0.04
C ILE A 174 5.37 9.77 -0.86
N ILE A 175 5.17 9.82 -2.17
CA ILE A 175 6.24 9.94 -3.16
C ILE A 175 6.91 11.31 -3.00
N GLU A 176 6.15 12.39 -2.92
CA GLU A 176 6.66 13.74 -2.73
C GLU A 176 7.51 13.85 -1.45
N GLN A 177 6.99 13.35 -0.31
CA GLN A 177 7.76 13.33 0.95
C GLN A 177 9.03 12.50 0.81
N SER A 178 8.96 11.32 0.20
CA SER A 178 10.12 10.45 -0.02
C SER A 178 11.19 11.11 -0.89
N VAL A 179 10.79 11.83 -1.94
CA VAL A 179 11.69 12.60 -2.81
C VAL A 179 12.37 13.73 -2.01
N TYR A 180 11.60 14.49 -1.22
CA TYR A 180 12.15 15.56 -0.39
C TYR A 180 13.20 15.04 0.61
N TYR A 181 12.88 13.97 1.34
CA TYR A 181 13.79 13.39 2.32
C TYR A 181 15.07 12.87 1.65
N ARG A 182 14.95 12.19 0.51
CA ARG A 182 16.11 11.72 -0.27
C ARG A 182 16.98 12.86 -0.77
N GLN A 183 16.39 13.92 -1.33
CA GLN A 183 17.11 15.10 -1.81
C GLN A 183 17.80 15.87 -0.69
N SER A 184 17.27 15.79 0.53
CA SER A 184 17.86 16.35 1.74
C SER A 184 18.93 15.44 2.39
N GLY A 185 19.22 14.29 1.78
CA GLY A 185 20.30 13.38 2.19
C GLY A 185 19.86 12.14 2.97
N ALA A 186 18.59 12.04 3.37
CA ALA A 186 18.10 10.90 4.12
C ALA A 186 18.11 9.61 3.29
N LYS A 187 18.28 8.49 3.98
CA LYS A 187 18.16 7.15 3.39
C LYS A 187 16.72 6.70 3.39
N VAL A 188 16.18 6.39 2.21
CA VAL A 188 14.77 6.02 2.05
C VAL A 188 14.62 4.50 2.03
N VAL A 189 13.75 3.99 2.91
CA VAL A 189 13.35 2.58 2.95
C VAL A 189 11.87 2.49 2.60
N ALA A 190 11.55 1.78 1.52
CA ALA A 190 10.17 1.55 1.11
C ALA A 190 9.67 0.19 1.59
N ILE A 191 8.49 0.16 2.23
CA ILE A 191 7.74 -1.07 2.50
C ILE A 191 6.48 -1.03 1.64
N THR A 192 6.41 -1.89 0.63
CA THR A 192 5.38 -1.84 -0.43
C THR A 192 5.02 -3.23 -0.93
N ALA A 193 3.85 -3.37 -1.56
CA ALA A 193 3.43 -4.63 -2.16
C ALA A 193 4.15 -4.94 -3.48
N SER A 194 4.71 -3.94 -4.17
CA SER A 194 5.28 -4.08 -5.51
C SER A 194 6.65 -3.44 -5.66
N SER A 195 7.59 -4.20 -6.21
CA SER A 195 8.96 -3.76 -6.52
C SER A 195 9.04 -2.91 -7.79
N HIS A 196 7.94 -2.78 -8.52
CA HIS A 196 7.84 -2.00 -9.76
C HIS A 196 7.11 -0.66 -9.58
N SER A 197 6.87 -0.23 -8.34
CA SER A 197 6.20 1.04 -8.04
C SER A 197 7.13 2.25 -8.13
N THR A 198 6.55 3.45 -8.31
CA THR A 198 7.30 4.72 -8.27
C THR A 198 8.08 4.87 -6.96
N LEU A 199 7.46 4.56 -5.82
CA LEU A 199 8.12 4.58 -4.51
C LEU A 199 9.33 3.62 -4.44
N ALA A 200 9.21 2.42 -5.02
CA ALA A 200 10.32 1.47 -5.07
C ALA A 200 11.50 2.00 -5.88
N GLY A 201 11.23 2.72 -6.99
CA GLY A 201 12.25 3.34 -7.83
C GLY A 201 13.05 4.46 -7.15
N ILE A 202 12.49 5.10 -6.11
CA ILE A 202 13.13 6.19 -5.36
C ILE A 202 13.67 5.77 -4.00
N ALA A 203 13.53 4.51 -3.58
CA ALA A 203 14.09 4.04 -2.31
C ALA A 203 15.57 3.65 -2.44
N ASP A 204 16.33 3.72 -1.34
CA ASP A 204 17.65 3.10 -1.21
C ASP A 204 17.53 1.59 -0.95
N VAL A 205 16.50 1.18 -0.18
CA VAL A 205 16.18 -0.24 0.07
C VAL A 205 14.67 -0.45 -0.04
N VAL A 206 14.27 -1.51 -0.75
CA VAL A 206 12.86 -1.89 -0.91
C VAL A 206 12.60 -3.23 -0.21
N LEU A 207 11.68 -3.20 0.75
CA LEU A 207 11.14 -4.39 1.44
C LEU A 207 9.78 -4.71 0.82
N THR A 208 9.78 -5.56 -0.20
CA THR A 208 8.56 -5.98 -0.89
C THR A 208 8.02 -7.29 -0.37
N TYR A 209 6.70 -7.33 -0.16
CA TYR A 209 6.03 -8.56 0.23
C TYR A 209 5.39 -9.31 -0.94
N ASP A 210 5.42 -8.76 -2.17
CA ASP A 210 5.00 -9.36 -3.46
C ASP A 210 3.85 -10.36 -3.30
N THR A 211 2.86 -9.96 -2.51
CA THR A 211 1.75 -10.84 -2.13
C THR A 211 0.71 -10.69 -3.22
N PRO A 212 0.24 -11.78 -3.84
CA PRO A 212 -0.87 -11.69 -4.78
C PRO A 212 -2.04 -11.02 -4.06
N GLU A 213 -2.64 -10.04 -4.73
CA GLU A 213 -3.75 -9.28 -4.21
C GLU A 213 -4.88 -10.24 -3.80
N VAL A 214 -5.12 -10.37 -2.50
CA VAL A 214 -6.26 -11.14 -2.01
C VAL A 214 -7.47 -10.22 -2.15
N GLN A 215 -8.35 -10.56 -3.08
CA GLN A 215 -9.63 -9.85 -3.22
C GLN A 215 -10.36 -9.94 -1.89
N ALA A 216 -10.64 -8.79 -1.30
CA ALA A 216 -11.33 -8.67 -0.04
C ALA A 216 -12.79 -9.07 -0.20
N ILE A 217 -13.34 -9.53 0.93
CA ILE A 217 -14.73 -9.97 1.13
C ILE A 217 -15.77 -8.90 0.72
N SER A 218 -15.34 -7.65 0.55
CA SER A 218 -16.16 -6.49 0.24
C SER A 218 -15.71 -5.78 -1.03
N GLY A 219 -15.23 -6.49 -2.06
CA GLY A 219 -14.86 -5.93 -3.37
C GLY A 219 -13.70 -4.90 -3.38
N GLY A 220 -13.06 -4.71 -2.23
CA GLY A 220 -11.74 -4.08 -2.11
C GLY A 220 -10.63 -5.10 -2.32
N SER A 221 -9.40 -4.65 -2.42
CA SER A 221 -8.23 -5.48 -2.20
C SER A 221 -7.82 -5.30 -0.75
N THR A 222 -7.82 -6.37 0.04
CA THR A 222 -7.25 -6.33 1.39
C THR A 222 -5.99 -7.15 1.35
N LEU A 223 -4.94 -6.53 0.81
CA LEU A 223 -3.59 -7.00 1.10
C LEU A 223 -3.43 -7.02 2.62
N SER A 224 -3.13 -8.22 3.14
CA SER A 224 -2.83 -8.41 4.56
C SER A 224 -1.77 -7.40 4.98
N GLN A 225 -1.93 -6.81 6.16
CA GLN A 225 -0.94 -5.91 6.75
C GLN A 225 0.13 -6.66 7.56
N LEU A 226 -0.04 -7.98 7.73
CA LEU A 226 0.93 -8.83 8.42
C LEU A 226 2.36 -8.75 7.84
N PRO A 227 2.58 -8.67 6.52
CA PRO A 227 3.92 -8.49 5.99
C PRO A 227 4.62 -7.23 6.47
N VAL A 228 3.88 -6.12 6.56
CA VAL A 228 4.43 -4.84 7.06
C VAL A 228 4.79 -4.97 8.54
N VAL A 229 3.88 -5.54 9.34
CA VAL A 229 4.15 -5.81 10.77
C VAL A 229 5.37 -6.72 10.94
N TYR A 230 5.46 -7.79 10.15
CA TYR A 230 6.61 -8.70 10.16
C TYR A 230 7.92 -7.95 9.89
N TYR A 231 7.97 -7.10 8.85
CA TYR A 231 9.19 -6.33 8.58
C TYR A 231 9.55 -5.38 9.72
N LEU A 232 8.58 -4.66 10.28
CA LEU A 232 8.82 -3.77 11.41
C LEU A 232 9.37 -4.55 12.62
N GLU A 233 8.81 -5.71 12.94
CA GLU A 233 9.25 -6.55 14.06
C GLU A 233 10.61 -7.20 13.83
N GLN A 234 10.89 -7.71 12.62
CA GLN A 234 12.21 -8.25 12.28
C GLN A 234 13.29 -7.17 12.36
N LEU A 235 13.03 -5.98 11.83
CA LEU A 235 13.95 -4.85 11.95
C LEU A 235 14.20 -4.50 13.42
N ALA A 236 13.13 -4.39 14.20
CA ALA A 236 13.24 -4.07 15.62
C ALA A 236 14.09 -5.11 16.39
N MET A 237 13.90 -6.41 16.10
CA MET A 237 14.71 -7.49 16.68
C MET A 237 16.18 -7.44 16.25
N ILE A 238 16.47 -7.11 14.99
CA ILE A 238 17.86 -7.01 14.49
C ILE A 238 18.57 -5.76 15.03
N ILE A 239 17.85 -4.64 15.17
CA ILE A 239 18.41 -3.37 15.63
C ILE A 239 18.65 -3.36 17.15
N GLN A 240 17.95 -4.21 17.90
CA GLN A 240 18.12 -4.32 19.34
C GLN A 240 19.62 -4.51 19.68
N PRO A 241 20.20 -3.63 20.53
CA PRO A 241 21.59 -3.82 20.96
C PRO A 241 21.68 -5.16 21.70
N LEU A 242 22.51 -6.06 21.19
CA LEU A 242 22.94 -7.25 21.92
C LEU A 242 23.71 -6.76 23.15
N THR A 243 23.03 -6.75 24.30
CA THR A 243 23.63 -6.47 25.62
C THR A 243 24.81 -7.37 25.90
#